data_AF-A0A3D2TQ66-F1
#
_entry.id   AF-A0A3D2TQ66-F1
#
_cell.length_a   1.000
_cell.length_b   1.000
_cell.length_c   1.000
_cell.angle_alpha   90.00
_cell.angle_beta   90.00
_cell.angle_gamma   90.00
#
_symmetry.space_group_name_H-M   'P 1'
#
loop_
_entity.id
_entity.type
_entity.pdbx_description
1 polymer ?
#
loop_
_entity_poly.entity_id
_entity_poly.type
_entity_poly.pdbx_seq_one_letter_code
_entity_poly.pdbx_strand_id
1 'polypeptide(L)' 'MIESTISVGTAENLVLLLGTQDQHLKQIRSTIPANISTRDGKILVQGEEEAVLQATAVLEELR' A
#
# COMPACT_ATOMS: atom_id res chain seq x y z
N MET A 1 2.25 -5.18 16.33
CA MET A 1 2.06 -3.99 15.48
C MET A 1 3.40 -3.47 14.94
N ILE A 2 3.60 -3.56 13.62
CA ILE A 2 4.77 -3.04 12.91
C ILE A 2 4.32 -2.02 11.85
N GLU A 3 5.29 -1.31 11.28
CA GLU A 3 5.06 -0.41 10.16
C GLU A 3 6.10 -0.62 9.05
N SER A 4 5.67 -0.42 7.81
CA SER A 4 6.51 -0.47 6.61
C SER A 4 6.19 0.73 5.73
N THR A 5 7.22 1.33 5.12
CA THR A 5 7.06 2.49 4.22
C THR A 5 7.66 2.17 2.87
N ILE A 6 6.85 2.31 1.81
CA ILE A 6 7.25 2.11 0.42
C ILE A 6 7.34 3.49 -0.24
N SER A 7 8.48 3.79 -0.88
CA SER A 7 8.67 5.05 -1.61
C SER A 7 8.30 4.84 -3.08
N VAL A 8 7.29 5.56 -3.58
CA VAL A 8 6.76 5.41 -4.95
C VAL A 8 7.36 6.45 -5.92
N GLY A 9 8.17 7.36 -5.39
CA GLY A 9 8.92 8.36 -6.16
C GLY A 9 8.08 9.60 -6.48
N THR A 10 7.10 9.47 -7.37
CA THR A 10 6.23 10.58 -7.79
C THR A 10 4.76 10.32 -7.43
N ALA A 11 3.99 11.40 -7.28
CA ALA A 11 2.54 11.30 -7.04
C ALA A 11 1.79 10.61 -8.19
N GLU A 12 2.27 10.76 -9.43
CA GLU A 12 1.70 10.12 -10.61
C GLU A 12 1.85 8.60 -10.58
N ASN A 13 3.04 8.09 -10.23
CA ASN A 13 3.26 6.66 -10.04
C ASN A 13 2.39 6.09 -8.92
N LEU A 14 2.19 6.88 -7.85
CA LEU A 14 1.32 6.49 -6.75
C LEU A 14 -0.13 6.34 -7.21
N VAL A 15 -0.66 7.29 -8.00
CA VAL A 15 -2.02 7.17 -8.59
C VAL A 15 -2.13 5.96 -9.51
N LEU A 16 -1.10 5.70 -10.32
CA LEU A 16 -1.07 4.52 -11.21
C LEU A 16 -1.12 3.21 -10.41
N LEU A 17 -0.31 3.13 -9.34
CA LEU A 17 -0.21 1.97 -8.46
C LEU A 17 -1.50 1.69 -7.71
N LEU A 18 -2.17 2.71 -7.17
CA LEU A 18 -3.45 2.56 -6.48
C LEU A 18 -4.60 2.21 -7.44
N GLY A 19 -4.43 2.50 -8.72
CA GLY A 19 -5.40 2.25 -9.78
C GLY A 19 -6.54 3.26 -9.79
N THR A 20 -7.40 3.18 -10.81
CA THR A 20 -8.57 4.05 -10.95
C THR A 20 -9.47 3.96 -9.73
N GLN A 21 -9.80 5.12 -9.13
CA GLN A 21 -10.62 5.23 -7.91
C GLN A 21 -10.10 4.40 -6.72
N ASP A 22 -8.78 4.25 -6.63
CA ASP A 22 -8.10 3.48 -5.59
C ASP A 22 -8.54 1.99 -5.56
N GLN A 23 -8.86 1.41 -6.72
CA GLN A 23 -9.38 0.04 -6.78
C GLN A 23 -8.42 -0.98 -6.15
N HIS A 24 -7.11 -0.85 -6.38
CA HIS A 24 -6.12 -1.78 -5.83
C HIS A 24 -6.05 -1.60 -4.32
N LEU A 25 -6.08 -0.35 -3.83
CA LEU A 25 -6.11 -0.06 -2.40
C LEU A 25 -7.33 -0.69 -1.71
N LYS A 26 -8.51 -0.58 -2.34
CA LYS A 26 -9.76 -1.17 -1.82
C LYS A 26 -9.68 -2.69 -1.75
N GLN A 27 -9.14 -3.33 -2.80
CA GLN A 27 -8.97 -4.79 -2.83
C GLN A 27 -8.01 -5.26 -1.74
N ILE A 28 -6.86 -4.59 -1.59
CA ILE A 28 -5.88 -4.93 -0.57
C ILE A 28 -6.49 -4.75 0.84
N ARG A 29 -7.11 -3.61 1.12
CA ARG A 29 -7.78 -3.35 2.42
C ARG A 29 -8.94 -4.29 2.72
N SER A 30 -9.62 -4.81 1.70
CA SER A 30 -10.70 -5.79 1.87
C SER A 30 -10.19 -7.20 2.17
N THR A 31 -8.94 -7.50 1.79
CA THR A 31 -8.37 -8.85 1.88
C THR A 31 -7.39 -8.98 3.04
N ILE A 32 -6.63 -7.92 3.29
CA ILE A 32 -5.57 -7.86 4.28
C ILE A 32 -5.97 -6.86 5.37
N PRO A 33 -6.00 -7.25 6.65
CA PRO A 33 -6.35 -6.37 7.75
C PRO A 33 -5.18 -5.44 8.13
N ALA A 34 -4.59 -4.76 7.14
CA ALA A 34 -3.55 -3.76 7.31
C ALA A 34 -4.11 -2.36 7.03
N ASN A 35 -3.68 -1.39 7.85
CA ASN A 35 -3.95 0.01 7.61
C ASN A 35 -2.95 0.55 6.59
N ILE A 36 -3.44 0.95 5.41
CA ILE A 36 -2.61 1.47 4.33
C ILE A 36 -2.94 2.95 4.15
N SER A 37 -1.96 3.82 4.22
CA SER A 37 -2.11 5.27 4.04
C SER A 37 -1.10 5.79 3.03
N THR A 38 -1.44 6.83 2.29
CA THR A 38 -0.52 7.41 1.31
C THR A 38 -0.23 8.86 1.65
N ARG A 39 1.04 9.23 1.72
CA ARG A 39 1.46 10.57 2.10
C ARG A 39 2.77 10.93 1.38
N ASP A 40 2.80 12.11 0.76
CA ASP A 40 4.01 12.69 0.17
C ASP A 40 4.76 11.76 -0.81
N GLY A 41 4.03 11.02 -1.66
CA GLY A 41 4.61 10.07 -2.61
C GLY A 41 5.09 8.74 -1.99
N LYS A 42 4.67 8.46 -0.75
CA LYS A 42 4.97 7.24 -0.02
C LYS A 42 3.70 6.51 0.38
N ILE A 43 3.80 5.19 0.50
CA ILE A 43 2.75 4.33 1.04
C ILE A 43 3.22 3.82 2.40
N LEU A 44 2.45 4.11 3.42
CA LEU A 44 2.63 3.64 4.78
C LEU A 44 1.68 2.46 5.02
N VAL A 45 2.22 1.35 5.47
CA VAL A 45 1.48 0.13 5.79
C VAL A 45 1.70 -0.18 7.26
N GLN A 46 0.63 -0.27 8.05
CA GLN A 46 0.68 -0.48 9.50
C GLN A 46 -0.28 -1.59 9.89
N GLY A 47 0.11 -2.44 10.83
CA GLY A 47 -0.73 -3.55 11.27
C GLY A 47 0.06 -4.64 11.96
N GLU A 48 -0.50 -5.84 11.98
CA GLU A 48 0.24 -7.03 12.42
C GLU A 48 1.29 -7.45 11.39
N GLU A 49 2.32 -8.16 11.84
CA GLU A 49 3.51 -8.47 11.05
C GLU A 49 3.19 -9.15 9.72
N GLU A 50 2.36 -10.20 9.73
CA GLU A 50 1.94 -10.88 8.50
C GLU A 50 1.13 -9.97 7.57
N ALA A 51 0.23 -9.14 8.12
CA ALA A 51 -0.60 -8.24 7.32
C ALA A 51 0.25 -7.16 6.63
N VAL A 52 1.26 -6.63 7.34
CA VAL A 52 2.18 -5.63 6.77
C VAL A 52 3.09 -6.26 5.72
N LEU A 53 3.62 -7.46 5.97
CA LEU A 53 4.45 -8.19 5.00
C LEU A 53 3.66 -8.52 3.71
N GLN A 54 2.45 -9.06 3.84
CA GLN A 54 1.61 -9.40 2.70
C GLN A 54 1.21 -8.15 1.90
N ALA A 55 0.75 -7.09 2.57
CA ALA A 55 0.37 -5.85 1.89
C ALA A 55 1.58 -5.20 1.20
N THR A 56 2.76 -5.24 1.83
CA THR A 56 4.00 -4.72 1.23
C THR A 56 4.39 -5.52 -0.03
N ALA A 57 4.32 -6.85 0.02
CA ALA A 57 4.64 -7.70 -1.12
C ALA A 57 3.70 -7.43 -2.33
N VAL A 58 2.39 -7.34 -2.08
CA VAL A 58 1.42 -7.03 -3.14
C VAL A 58 1.66 -5.65 -3.75
N LEU A 59 1.99 -4.65 -2.92
CA LEU A 59 2.28 -3.29 -3.41
C LEU A 59 3.58 -3.22 -4.22
N GLU A 60 4.60 -4.02 -3.90
CA GLU A 60 5.82 -4.13 -4.71
C GLU A 60 5.57 -4.87 -6.03
N GLU A 61 4.67 -5.86 -6.08
CA GLU A 61 4.29 -6.53 -7.34
C GLU A 61 3.50 -5.62 -8.30
N LEU A 62 2.78 -4.63 -7.76
CA LEU A 62 2.01 -3.66 -8.54
C LEU A 62 2.86 -2.51 -9.12
N ARG A 63 4.12 -2.38 -8.69
CA ARG A 63 5.04 -1.29 -9.08
C ARG A 63 5.71 -1.53 -10.42
#